data_AF-A0A4E0QMV5-F1
#
_entry.id   AF-A0A4E0QMV5-F1
#
_cell.length_a   1.000
_cell.length_b   1.000
_cell.length_c   1.000
_cell.angle_alpha   90.00
_cell.angle_beta   90.00
_cell.angle_gamma   90.00
#
_symmetry.space_group_name_H-M   'P 1'
#
loop_
_entity.id
_entity.type
_entity.pdbx_description
1 polymer ?
#
loop_
_entity_poly.entity_id
_entity_poly.type
_entity_poly.pdbx_seq_one_letter_code
_entity_poly.pdbx_strand_id
1 'polypeptide(L)'
;MVTHSRAKIELTRDKRVTERKTVFEKAKIEIPEIPEKRALVKRANVTRHSFGVLALNQDHKKEVVNLILKNTTLPTEVTERFGTELANQETVEIRIMENEESDPEQAIEIGKAILELPAGLPAQSEIDVTFRLNEEGRLEMTAVEITDDRKISVSLK
;
A
#
# COMPACT_ATOMS: atom_id res chain seq x y z
N MET A 1 28.57 27.38 4.02
CA MET A 1 27.38 27.21 3.17
C MET A 1 26.75 25.89 3.58
N VAL A 2 25.59 25.92 4.24
CA VAL A 2 24.91 24.73 4.75
C VAL A 2 24.15 24.11 3.59
N THR A 3 24.71 23.04 3.03
CA THR A 3 24.07 22.22 2.00
C THR A 3 22.78 21.66 2.62
N HIS A 4 21.63 22.20 2.24
CA HIS A 4 20.34 21.62 2.60
C HIS A 4 20.24 20.32 1.80
N SER A 5 20.66 19.22 2.43
CA SER A 5 20.66 17.90 1.82
C SER A 5 19.22 17.43 1.74
N ARG A 6 18.53 17.76 0.64
CA ARG A 6 17.25 17.15 0.28
C ARG A 6 17.52 15.67 -0.03
N ALA A 7 17.53 14.85 1.01
CA ALA A 7 17.58 13.41 0.85
C ALA A 7 16.19 12.92 0.42
N LYS A 8 16.12 12.36 -0.79
CA LYS A 8 14.97 11.55 -1.22
C LYS A 8 14.98 10.27 -0.41
N ILE A 9 13.83 9.88 0.14
CA ILE A 9 13.71 8.64 0.89
C ILE A 9 12.88 7.64 0.14
N GLU A 10 13.30 6.42 0.41
CA GLU A 10 13.39 5.32 -0.48
C GLU A 10 13.31 4.18 0.55
N LEU A 11 12.08 3.70 0.77
CA LEU A 11 11.60 3.06 1.99
C LEU A 11 12.00 1.58 2.06
N THR A 12 12.71 1.12 3.08
CA THR A 12 13.10 -0.31 3.21
C THR A 12 12.03 -1.13 3.92
N ARG A 13 11.75 -2.35 3.43
CA ARG A 13 10.71 -3.26 3.98
C ARG A 13 11.26 -4.15 5.10
N ASP A 14 10.63 -4.15 6.28
CA ASP A 14 10.83 -5.20 7.31
C ASP A 14 9.89 -6.39 7.02
N LYS A 15 10.46 -7.59 6.86
CA LYS A 15 9.72 -8.81 6.50
C LYS A 15 9.23 -9.55 7.76
N ARG A 16 8.17 -9.07 8.42
CA ARG A 16 7.41 -9.89 9.39
C ARG A 16 5.91 -9.59 9.27
N VAL A 17 5.08 -10.63 9.46
CA VAL A 17 3.59 -10.67 9.46
C VAL A 17 3.00 -10.91 8.04
N THR A 18 2.20 -11.93 7.71
CA THR A 18 1.60 -13.10 8.40
C THR A 18 1.16 -14.14 7.37
N GLU A 19 1.35 -15.43 7.70
CA GLU A 19 0.85 -16.60 6.97
C GLU A 19 -0.69 -16.67 6.89
N ARG A 20 -1.23 -17.08 5.73
CA ARG A 20 -2.53 -17.79 5.69
C ARG A 20 -2.46 -18.99 4.75
N LYS A 21 -2.71 -20.17 5.33
CA LYS A 21 -2.87 -21.47 4.66
C LYS A 21 -4.24 -21.59 4.00
N THR A 22 -4.29 -22.17 2.80
CA THR A 22 -5.54 -22.63 2.19
C THR A 22 -5.40 -24.10 1.83
N VAL A 23 -6.13 -24.97 2.54
CA VAL A 23 -6.23 -26.41 2.26
C VAL A 23 -7.41 -26.60 1.31
N PHE A 24 -7.17 -27.21 0.14
CA PHE A 24 -8.23 -27.68 -0.76
C PHE A 24 -8.54 -29.14 -0.47
N GLU A 25 -9.80 -29.47 -0.20
CA GLU A 25 -10.28 -30.84 -0.22
C GLU A 25 -11.50 -31.00 -1.12
N LYS A 26 -11.45 -32.05 -1.93
CA LYS A 26 -12.39 -32.39 -3.01
C LYS A 26 -13.64 -33.07 -2.43
N ALA A 27 -14.82 -32.75 -2.97
CA ALA A 27 -15.96 -33.64 -2.94
C ALA A 27 -16.85 -33.48 -4.18
N LYS A 28 -17.10 -34.60 -4.87
CA LYS A 28 -18.18 -34.76 -5.88
C LYS A 28 -19.50 -34.90 -5.14
N ILE A 29 -20.54 -34.16 -5.51
CA ILE A 29 -21.92 -34.35 -5.01
C ILE A 29 -22.91 -34.21 -6.17
N GLU A 30 -23.84 -35.16 -6.26
CA GLU A 30 -24.99 -35.23 -7.17
C GLU A 30 -25.93 -34.03 -7.01
N ILE A 31 -26.60 -33.61 -8.09
CA ILE A 31 -27.45 -32.41 -8.13
C ILE A 31 -28.93 -32.81 -7.89
N PRO A 32 -29.60 -32.37 -6.80
CA PRO A 32 -31.05 -32.45 -6.69
C PRO A 32 -31.73 -31.16 -7.19
N GLU A 33 -32.97 -31.30 -7.66
CA GLU A 33 -33.82 -30.29 -8.32
C GLU A 33 -33.95 -28.97 -7.52
N ILE A 34 -33.80 -27.83 -8.22
CA ILE A 34 -33.78 -26.48 -7.62
C ILE A 34 -35.19 -25.85 -7.64
N PRO A 35 -35.82 -25.57 -6.48
CA PRO A 35 -36.98 -24.70 -6.43
C PRO A 35 -36.56 -23.23 -6.61
N GLU A 36 -37.27 -22.48 -7.45
CA GLU A 36 -37.04 -21.07 -7.79
C GLU A 36 -36.90 -20.15 -6.57
N LYS A 37 -35.70 -20.02 -6.01
CA LYS A 37 -35.30 -18.86 -5.23
C LYS A 37 -34.43 -18.00 -6.13
N ARG A 38 -34.95 -16.83 -6.53
CA ARG A 38 -34.18 -15.80 -7.22
C ARG A 38 -32.89 -15.56 -6.42
N ALA A 39 -31.76 -16.01 -6.96
CA ALA A 39 -30.46 -15.73 -6.39
C ALA A 39 -30.29 -14.20 -6.39
N LEU A 40 -30.17 -13.61 -5.20
CA LEU A 40 -29.71 -12.24 -5.04
C LEU A 40 -28.29 -12.16 -5.62
N VAL A 41 -28.17 -11.72 -6.88
CA VAL A 41 -26.88 -11.43 -7.50
C VAL A 41 -26.32 -10.19 -6.80
N LYS A 42 -25.51 -10.41 -5.75
CA LYS A 42 -24.71 -9.35 -5.15
C LYS A 42 -23.61 -8.97 -6.13
N ARG A 43 -23.77 -7.84 -6.82
CA ARG A 43 -22.67 -7.26 -7.60
C ARG A 43 -21.65 -6.70 -6.61
N ALA A 44 -20.44 -7.26 -6.62
CA ALA A 44 -19.32 -6.70 -5.88
C ALA A 44 -18.58 -5.71 -6.79
N ASN A 45 -18.36 -4.49 -6.31
CA ASN A 45 -17.49 -3.54 -6.98
C ASN A 45 -16.04 -3.89 -6.67
N VAL A 46 -15.18 -3.86 -7.69
CA VAL A 46 -13.75 -4.17 -7.56
C VAL A 46 -12.92 -3.08 -8.23
N THR A 47 -11.71 -2.85 -7.72
CA THR A 47 -10.76 -1.90 -8.34
C THR A 47 -10.22 -2.43 -9.68
N ARG A 48 -9.91 -1.50 -10.61
CA ARG A 48 -9.33 -1.82 -11.92
C ARG A 48 -7.80 -1.86 -11.91
N HIS A 49 -7.19 -1.13 -10.99
CA HIS A 49 -5.74 -0.98 -10.91
C HIS A 49 -5.23 -1.40 -9.52
N SER A 50 -3.94 -1.70 -9.47
CA SER A 50 -3.20 -1.85 -8.23
C SER A 50 -2.64 -0.49 -7.81
N PHE A 51 -2.54 -0.27 -6.51
CA PHE A 51 -2.01 0.95 -5.92
C PHE A 51 -0.92 0.60 -4.91
N GLY A 52 0.20 1.31 -5.02
CA GLY A 52 1.37 1.09 -4.20
C GLY A 52 2.17 2.35 -3.94
N VAL A 53 3.33 2.16 -3.32
CA VAL A 53 4.33 3.21 -3.11
C VAL A 53 5.65 2.80 -3.74
N LEU A 54 6.43 3.79 -4.19
CA LEU A 54 7.81 3.56 -4.60
C LEU A 54 8.72 3.47 -3.36
N ALA A 55 9.40 2.33 -3.20
CA ALA A 55 10.18 1.96 -2.04
C ALA A 55 11.57 1.42 -2.45
N LEU A 56 12.48 1.26 -1.48
CA LEU A 56 13.73 0.54 -1.67
C LEU A 56 13.63 -0.89 -1.18
N ASN A 57 14.19 -1.80 -1.95
CA ASN A 57 14.48 -3.13 -1.44
C ASN A 57 15.82 -3.20 -0.70
N GLN A 58 16.15 -4.39 -0.22
CA GLN A 58 17.39 -4.68 0.52
C GLN A 58 18.66 -4.47 -0.31
N ASP A 59 18.57 -4.45 -1.64
CA ASP A 59 19.68 -4.18 -2.56
C ASP A 59 19.79 -2.68 -2.92
N HIS A 60 19.07 -1.81 -2.21
CA HIS A 60 18.92 -0.37 -2.53
C HIS A 60 18.45 -0.12 -3.97
N LYS A 61 17.61 -1.01 -4.50
CA LYS A 61 16.91 -0.79 -5.78
C LYS A 61 15.48 -0.33 -5.54
N LYS A 62 15.05 0.62 -6.37
CA LYS A 62 13.68 1.12 -6.40
C LYS A 62 12.74 0.04 -6.91
N GLU A 63 11.67 -0.20 -6.16
CA GLU A 63 10.58 -1.08 -6.56
C GLU A 63 9.24 -0.49 -6.13
N VAL A 64 8.17 -0.87 -6.84
CA VAL A 64 6.81 -0.52 -6.44
C VAL A 64 6.26 -1.61 -5.55
N VAL A 65 5.87 -1.23 -4.34
CA VAL A 65 5.25 -2.12 -3.35
C VAL A 65 3.77 -1.84 -3.34
N ASN A 66 2.97 -2.80 -3.83
CA ASN A 66 1.52 -2.67 -3.94
C ASN A 66 0.82 -3.06 -2.64
N LEU A 67 0.05 -2.13 -2.09
CA LEU A 67 -0.78 -2.32 -0.90
C LEU A 67 -2.19 -2.82 -1.27
N ILE A 68 -2.76 -2.28 -2.34
CA ILE A 68 -4.07 -2.70 -2.88
C ILE A 68 -3.84 -3.26 -4.28
N LEU A 69 -4.29 -4.50 -4.53
CA LEU A 69 -4.18 -5.13 -5.85
C LEU A 69 -5.44 -4.87 -6.69
N LYS A 70 -5.30 -4.89 -8.01
CA LYS A 70 -6.45 -4.92 -8.93
C LYS A 70 -7.41 -6.05 -8.57
N ASN A 71 -8.69 -5.89 -8.92
CA ASN A 71 -9.77 -6.81 -8.56
C ASN A 71 -10.04 -6.97 -7.05
N THR A 72 -9.40 -6.17 -6.19
CA THR A 72 -9.76 -6.10 -4.77
C THR A 72 -11.17 -5.52 -4.62
N THR A 73 -11.99 -6.13 -3.76
CA THR A 73 -13.36 -5.68 -3.47
C THR A 73 -13.35 -4.34 -2.76
N LEU A 74 -14.26 -3.45 -3.15
CA LEU A 74 -14.41 -2.11 -2.56
C LEU A 74 -15.60 -2.04 -1.60
N PRO A 75 -15.53 -1.22 -0.55
CA PRO A 75 -14.36 -0.43 -0.13
C PRO A 75 -13.27 -1.31 0.52
N THR A 76 -12.02 -0.86 0.50
CA THR A 76 -10.91 -1.56 1.15
C THR A 76 -9.95 -0.58 1.81
N GLU A 77 -9.26 -1.07 2.84
CA GLU A 77 -8.25 -0.33 3.60
C GLU A 77 -7.10 -1.29 3.92
N VAL A 78 -5.87 -0.88 3.60
CA VAL A 78 -4.67 -1.69 3.82
C VAL A 78 -3.56 -0.80 4.36
N THR A 79 -2.91 -1.26 5.41
CA THR A 79 -1.74 -0.60 6.02
C THR A 79 -0.51 -1.48 5.83
N GLU A 80 0.59 -0.87 5.39
CA GLU A 80 1.90 -1.51 5.35
C GLU A 80 2.93 -0.62 6.05
N ARG A 81 3.89 -1.27 6.72
CA ARG A 81 4.93 -0.61 7.50
C ARG A 81 6.23 -0.54 6.71
N PHE A 82 6.86 0.62 6.75
CA PHE A 82 8.11 0.93 6.08
C PHE A 82 9.14 1.48 7.07
N GLY A 83 10.42 1.40 6.71
CA GLY A 83 11.52 1.98 7.47
C GLY A 83 12.14 3.20 6.79
N THR A 84 12.65 4.15 7.58
CA THR A 84 13.57 5.17 7.08
C THR A 84 14.89 4.55 6.63
N GLU A 85 15.50 5.09 5.59
CA GLU A 85 16.78 4.56 5.10
C GLU A 85 17.95 5.07 5.95
N LEU A 86 17.93 6.34 6.32
CA LEU A 86 19.02 7.02 7.01
C LEU A 86 18.65 7.41 8.44
N ALA A 87 19.66 7.52 9.30
CA ALA A 87 19.53 8.15 10.60
C ALA A 87 19.43 9.68 10.44
N ASN A 88 18.73 10.34 11.37
CA ASN A 88 18.50 11.79 11.42
C ASN A 88 17.90 12.35 10.12
N GLN A 89 17.05 11.57 9.50
CA GLN A 89 16.40 11.90 8.26
C GLN A 89 15.30 12.95 8.49
N GLU A 90 15.27 14.02 7.69
CA GLU A 90 14.38 15.17 7.94
C GLU A 90 12.98 15.01 7.35
N THR A 91 12.83 14.39 6.18
CA THR A 91 11.54 14.34 5.46
C THR A 91 11.40 13.06 4.67
N VAL A 92 10.27 12.35 4.69
CA VAL A 92 10.01 11.22 3.78
C VAL A 92 9.16 11.64 2.60
N GLU A 93 9.66 11.37 1.40
CA GLU A 93 8.91 11.54 0.16
C GLU A 93 8.18 10.24 -0.19
N ILE A 94 6.86 10.27 -0.19
CA ILE A 94 6.00 9.12 -0.49
C ILE A 94 5.40 9.34 -1.87
N ARG A 95 5.83 8.54 -2.84
CA ARG A 95 5.34 8.57 -4.22
C ARG A 95 4.28 7.47 -4.38
N ILE A 96 3.07 7.87 -4.70
CA ILE A 96 1.92 6.98 -4.86
C ILE A 96 1.88 6.54 -6.31
N MET A 97 1.90 5.23 -6.50
CA MET A 97 2.04 4.57 -7.79
C MET A 97 0.76 3.81 -8.13
N GLU A 98 0.40 3.82 -9.41
CA GLU A 98 -0.68 3.02 -9.99
C GLU A 98 -0.11 2.13 -11.09
N ASN A 99 -0.50 0.85 -11.12
CA ASN A 99 -0.08 -0.05 -12.19
C ASN A 99 -1.08 -1.17 -12.44
N GLU A 100 -0.93 -1.83 -13.59
CA GLU A 100 -1.49 -3.16 -13.78
C GLU A 100 -0.61 -4.19 -13.08
N GLU A 101 -1.21 -5.06 -12.26
CA GLU A 101 -0.52 -6.09 -11.47
C GLU A 101 0.53 -6.90 -12.25
N SER A 102 0.34 -7.09 -13.56
CA SER A 102 1.24 -7.87 -14.42
C SER A 102 2.62 -7.23 -14.64
N ASP A 103 2.76 -5.91 -14.43
CA ASP A 103 4.02 -5.22 -14.66
C ASP A 103 4.20 -4.01 -13.72
N PRO A 104 4.88 -4.17 -12.57
CA PRO A 104 5.22 -3.05 -11.69
C PRO A 104 6.25 -2.09 -12.30
N GLU A 105 6.97 -2.47 -13.36
CA GLU A 105 7.90 -1.56 -14.05
C GLU A 105 7.15 -0.52 -14.90
N GLN A 106 5.88 -0.78 -15.24
CA GLN A 106 4.98 0.16 -15.94
C GLN A 106 4.18 1.06 -14.99
N ALA A 107 4.55 1.11 -13.71
CA ALA A 107 3.84 1.92 -12.75
C ALA A 107 3.98 3.42 -13.04
N ILE A 108 2.86 4.13 -12.97
CA ILE A 108 2.79 5.59 -13.12
C ILE A 108 2.63 6.24 -11.75
N GLU A 109 3.29 7.39 -11.55
CA GLU A 109 3.05 8.21 -10.36
C GLU A 109 1.73 8.96 -10.52
N ILE A 110 0.81 8.76 -9.58
CA ILE A 110 -0.49 9.43 -9.53
C ILE A 110 -0.59 10.46 -8.40
N GLY A 111 0.38 10.48 -7.50
CA GLY A 111 0.42 11.44 -6.40
C GLY A 111 1.70 11.37 -5.59
N LYS A 112 1.87 12.37 -4.74
CA LYS A 112 3.03 12.50 -3.87
C LYS A 112 2.67 13.20 -2.57
N ALA A 113 3.29 12.77 -1.49
CA ALA A 113 3.25 13.44 -0.19
C ALA A 113 4.66 13.57 0.39
N ILE A 114 4.86 14.58 1.24
CA ILE A 114 6.10 14.77 1.98
C ILE A 114 5.73 14.81 3.47
N LEU A 115 6.25 13.85 4.23
CA LEU A 115 6.10 13.78 5.69
C LEU A 115 7.36 14.37 6.34
N GLU A 116 7.23 15.38 7.18
CA GLU A 116 8.36 15.89 7.97
C GLU A 116 8.58 15.01 9.21
N LEU A 117 9.81 14.54 9.41
CA LEU A 117 10.20 13.66 10.50
C LEU A 117 10.80 14.44 11.68
N PRO A 118 10.66 13.94 12.92
CA PRO A 118 11.37 14.51 14.06
C PRO A 118 12.89 14.32 13.91
N ALA A 119 13.65 15.29 14.43
CA ALA A 119 15.10 15.19 14.48
C ALA A 119 15.53 14.10 15.48
N GLY A 120 16.65 13.43 15.24
CA GLY A 120 17.17 12.43 16.17
C GLY A 120 16.74 10.98 15.89
N LEU A 121 15.90 10.74 14.88
CA LEU A 121 15.44 9.39 14.58
C LEU A 121 16.58 8.46 14.11
N PRO A 122 16.65 7.21 14.59
CA PRO A 122 17.57 6.22 14.04
C PRO A 122 17.19 5.86 12.59
N ALA A 123 18.14 5.26 11.86
CA ALA A 123 17.81 4.58 10.61
C ALA A 123 16.79 3.45 10.89
N GLN A 124 15.99 3.10 9.89
CA GLN A 124 14.91 2.10 9.99
C GLN A 124 13.80 2.49 10.98
N SER A 125 13.59 3.78 11.20
CA SER A 125 12.43 4.27 11.97
C SER A 125 11.13 3.96 11.23
N GLU A 126 10.12 3.49 11.97
CA GLU A 126 8.90 2.94 11.40
C GLU A 126 7.94 4.04 10.93
N ILE A 127 7.39 3.82 9.73
CA ILE A 127 6.36 4.67 9.11
C ILE A 127 5.25 3.75 8.60
N ASP A 128 4.05 3.92 9.14
CA ASP A 128 2.87 3.20 8.69
C ASP A 128 2.20 3.98 7.55
N VAL A 129 2.09 3.35 6.38
CA VAL A 129 1.40 3.89 5.21
C VAL A 129 0.09 3.13 5.03
N THR A 130 -1.02 3.85 5.06
CA THR A 130 -2.38 3.32 4.92
C THR A 130 -3.01 3.83 3.63
N PHE A 131 -3.47 2.90 2.79
CA PHE A 131 -4.27 3.19 1.60
C PHE A 131 -5.72 2.82 1.88
N ARG A 132 -6.63 3.76 1.65
CA ARG A 132 -8.07 3.56 1.73
C ARG A 132 -8.69 3.87 0.37
N LEU A 133 -9.38 2.89 -0.20
CA LEU A 133 -10.08 3.03 -1.48
C LEU A 133 -11.58 2.85 -1.24
N ASN A 134 -12.35 3.90 -1.51
CA ASN A 134 -13.79 3.90 -1.27
C ASN A 134 -14.59 3.21 -2.40
N GLU A 135 -15.91 3.13 -2.26
CA GLU A 135 -16.80 2.51 -3.26
C GLU A 135 -16.80 3.21 -4.63
N GLU A 136 -16.41 4.49 -4.67
CA GLU A 136 -16.34 5.31 -5.89
C GLU A 136 -14.97 5.21 -6.57
N GLY A 137 -14.01 4.49 -5.98
CA GLY A 137 -12.63 4.40 -6.48
C GLY A 137 -11.74 5.57 -6.09
N ARG A 138 -12.14 6.41 -5.14
CA ARG A 138 -11.29 7.49 -4.61
C ARG A 138 -10.27 6.93 -3.63
N LEU A 139 -8.99 7.15 -3.91
CA LEU A 139 -7.87 6.72 -3.07
C LEU A 139 -7.51 7.80 -2.05
N GLU A 140 -7.36 7.41 -0.80
CA GLU A 140 -6.77 8.21 0.27
C GLU A 140 -5.52 7.49 0.78
N MET A 141 -4.41 8.21 0.84
CA MET A 141 -3.17 7.73 1.45
C MET A 141 -2.92 8.54 2.72
N THR A 142 -2.65 7.84 3.82
CA THR A 142 -2.17 8.44 5.08
C THR A 142 -0.84 7.79 5.46
N ALA A 143 0.13 8.59 5.86
CA ALA A 143 1.39 8.11 6.41
C ALA A 143 1.60 8.66 7.81
N VAL A 144 2.04 7.80 8.73
CA VAL A 144 2.25 8.13 10.15
C VAL A 144 3.62 7.63 10.59
N GLU A 145 4.44 8.54 11.11
CA GLU A 145 5.67 8.24 11.85
C GLU A 145 5.28 7.90 13.29
N ILE A 146 5.80 6.77 13.82
CA ILE A 146 5.29 6.17 15.06
C ILE A 146 5.82 6.83 16.35
N THR A 147 7.00 7.46 16.31
CA THR A 147 7.68 7.99 17.50
C THR A 147 7.04 9.26 18.05
N ASP A 148 6.67 10.19 17.16
CA ASP A 148 6.13 11.52 17.50
C ASP A 148 4.73 11.75 16.88
N ASP A 149 4.09 10.68 16.38
CA ASP A 149 2.76 10.67 15.74
C ASP A 149 2.61 11.70 14.60
N ARG A 150 3.72 12.00 13.92
CA ARG A 150 3.68 12.92 12.78
C ARG A 150 3.01 12.23 11.61
N LYS A 151 2.06 12.93 11.00
CA LYS A 151 1.28 12.36 9.92
C LYS A 151 1.02 13.31 8.77
N ILE A 152 0.81 12.74 7.60
CA ILE A 152 0.37 13.43 6.39
C ILE A 152 -0.67 12.57 5.68
N SER A 153 -1.66 13.21 5.05
CA SER A 153 -2.70 12.54 4.28
C SER A 153 -2.93 13.25 2.95
N VAL A 154 -3.20 12.49 1.90
CA VAL A 154 -3.54 13.01 0.57
C VAL A 154 -4.68 12.18 -0.02
N SER A 155 -5.61 12.85 -0.69
CA SER A 155 -6.67 12.17 -1.44
C SER A 155 -6.47 12.39 -2.94
N LEU A 156 -6.56 11.32 -3.71
CA LEU A 156 -6.44 11.30 -5.17
C LEU A 156 -7.79 10.92 -5.79
N LYS A 157 -8.09 11.49 -6.95
CA LYS A 157 -9.34 11.32 -7.69
C LYS A 157 -9.15 10.43 -8.90
#